data_AF-A0A8T2WF43-F1
#
_entry.id   AF-A0A8T2WF43-F1
#
_cell.length_a   1.000
_cell.length_b   1.000
_cell.length_c   1.000
_cell.angle_alpha   90.00
_cell.angle_beta   90.00
_cell.angle_gamma   90.00
#
_symmetry.space_group_name_H-M   'P 1'
#
loop_
_entity.id
_entity.type
_entity.pdbx_description
1 polymer ?
#
loop_
_entity_poly.entity_id
_entity_poly.type
_entity_poly.pdbx_seq_one_letter_code
_entity_poly.pdbx_strand_id
1 'polypeptide(L)'
;MTATESKLHKVGLALCVVQTLLTCILPAVDYYYVYRHNSDLLGPQAWTIWAVAALLGLIGFLAHGVGSTILILIHLVSGALFTAAVAAYSTAWWFILELQCIIAQQSYQGCDPVACPCAATDSCSAGDLAANGACAACKAPREEVCDSVNQSYTRFTLAFTGLIMLVFALPVLCIDVYVLMLGAARRAARNSRLAAIRVGVEQQNRLISAGDKPTVTPGTLTDWVTTLLAHGDAATKFVAEKCRAALRARGYELPVKGAGKKLPLTNEARIIQYIPLGSSIASLDEDLSEIIVTAGGGHGSSRKPKRQQVTPEESQVTQEASTASYMINS
;
A
#
# COMPACT_ATOMS: atom_id res chain seq x y z
N MET A 1 6.96 -18.75 -9.87
CA MET A 1 7.53 -17.85 -8.86
C MET A 1 9.04 -17.94 -8.94
N THR A 2 9.73 -16.81 -9.11
CA THR A 2 11.20 -16.75 -9.14
C THR A 2 11.78 -16.99 -7.73
N ALA A 3 13.05 -17.38 -7.65
CA ALA A 3 13.73 -17.53 -6.35
C ALA A 3 13.70 -16.22 -5.53
N THR A 4 13.79 -15.06 -6.19
CA THR A 4 13.71 -13.75 -5.55
C THR A 4 12.32 -13.45 -4.98
N GLU A 5 11.25 -13.75 -5.71
CA GLU A 5 9.87 -13.61 -5.19
C GLU A 5 9.65 -14.50 -3.97
N SER A 6 10.13 -15.75 -4.01
CA SER A 6 10.01 -16.66 -2.86
C SER A 6 10.70 -16.11 -1.61
N LYS A 7 11.87 -15.48 -1.77
CA LYS A 7 12.55 -14.81 -0.66
C LYS A 7 11.74 -13.63 -0.14
N LEU A 8 11.20 -12.79 -1.02
CA LEU A 8 10.40 -11.61 -0.64
C LEU A 8 9.13 -12.01 0.11
N HIS A 9 8.40 -13.02 -0.35
CA HIS A 9 7.22 -13.52 0.36
C HIS A 9 7.56 -14.08 1.74
N LYS A 10 8.70 -14.75 1.90
CA LYS A 10 9.16 -15.22 3.23
C LYS A 10 9.50 -14.08 4.16
N VAL A 11 10.16 -13.03 3.66
CA VAL A 11 10.46 -11.81 4.43
C VAL A 11 9.17 -11.10 4.80
N GLY A 12 8.23 -10.93 3.85
CA GLY A 12 6.90 -10.37 4.10
C GLY A 12 6.14 -11.14 5.18
N LEU A 13 6.13 -12.46 5.10
CA LEU A 13 5.51 -13.32 6.12
C LEU A 13 6.13 -13.11 7.51
N ALA A 14 7.46 -13.10 7.61
CA ALA A 14 8.15 -12.88 8.88
C ALA A 14 7.84 -11.48 9.46
N LEU A 15 7.83 -10.45 8.62
CA LEU A 15 7.50 -9.09 9.05
C LEU A 15 6.02 -8.96 9.45
N CYS A 16 5.09 -9.64 8.77
CA CYS A 16 3.69 -9.69 9.20
C CYS A 16 3.56 -10.28 10.61
N VAL A 17 4.26 -11.39 10.90
CA VAL A 17 4.25 -12.00 12.25
C VAL A 17 4.80 -11.02 13.29
N VAL A 18 5.95 -10.40 13.00
CA VAL A 18 6.57 -9.41 13.91
C VAL A 18 5.66 -8.21 14.13
N GLN A 19 5.07 -7.67 13.06
CA GLN A 19 4.12 -6.56 13.14
C GLN A 19 2.93 -6.93 14.02
N THR A 20 2.29 -8.08 13.78
CA THR A 20 1.13 -8.53 14.58
C THR A 20 1.50 -8.69 16.04
N LEU A 21 2.67 -9.26 16.36
CA LEU A 21 3.11 -9.38 17.75
C LEU A 21 3.32 -8.00 18.39
N LEU A 22 4.00 -7.08 17.71
CA LEU A 22 4.24 -5.72 18.23
C LEU A 22 2.93 -4.94 18.42
N THR A 23 1.99 -5.03 17.46
CA THR A 23 0.69 -4.36 17.57
C THR A 23 -0.23 -5.00 18.61
N CYS A 24 -0.04 -6.28 18.96
CA CYS A 24 -0.73 -6.92 20.08
C CYS A 24 -0.13 -6.58 21.45
N ILE A 25 1.18 -6.32 21.54
CA ILE A 25 1.86 -5.99 22.79
C ILE A 25 1.43 -4.60 23.31
N LEU A 26 1.30 -3.61 22.43
CA LEU A 26 0.91 -2.23 22.82
C LEU A 26 -0.39 -2.17 23.65
N PRO A 27 -1.55 -2.65 23.16
CA PRO A 27 -2.79 -2.72 23.93
C PRO A 27 -2.68 -3.61 25.17
N ALA A 28 -1.78 -4.60 25.22
CA ALA A 28 -1.57 -5.39 26.43
C ALA A 28 -0.82 -4.61 27.52
N VAL A 29 0.16 -3.79 27.13
CA VAL A 29 0.83 -2.84 28.03
C VAL A 29 -0.16 -1.80 28.52
N ASP A 30 -0.91 -1.19 27.60
CA ASP A 30 -1.97 -0.23 27.94
C ASP A 30 -2.95 -0.89 28.91
N TYR A 31 -3.43 -2.10 28.61
CA TYR A 31 -4.35 -2.85 29.49
C TYR A 31 -3.81 -3.03 30.90
N TYR A 32 -2.55 -3.44 31.05
CA TYR A 32 -1.95 -3.72 32.35
C TYR A 32 -1.77 -2.45 33.20
N TYR A 33 -1.31 -1.35 32.59
CA TYR A 33 -1.01 -0.10 33.30
C TYR A 33 -2.21 0.82 33.49
N VAL A 34 -3.19 0.79 32.58
CA VAL A 34 -4.31 1.75 32.56
C VAL A 34 -5.67 1.07 32.81
N TYR A 35 -5.88 -0.16 32.32
CA TYR A 35 -7.24 -0.76 32.22
C TYR A 35 -7.55 -1.70 33.39
N ARG A 36 -6.52 -2.17 34.10
CA ARG A 36 -6.64 -2.94 35.35
C ARG A 36 -7.62 -2.29 36.35
N HIS A 37 -7.69 -0.97 36.36
CA HIS A 37 -8.46 -0.19 37.32
C HIS A 37 -9.92 0.08 36.86
N ASN A 38 -10.24 -0.11 35.58
CA ASN A 38 -11.60 0.08 35.06
C ASN A 38 -11.85 -0.66 33.73
N SER A 39 -12.04 -1.98 33.82
CA SER A 39 -12.24 -2.88 32.67
C SER A 39 -13.45 -2.54 31.81
N ASP A 40 -14.50 -1.98 32.40
CA ASP A 40 -15.81 -1.80 31.75
C ASP A 40 -15.80 -0.60 30.79
N LEU A 41 -15.09 0.46 31.18
CA LEU A 41 -14.97 1.66 30.35
C LEU A 41 -13.92 1.46 29.25
N LEU A 42 -12.79 0.88 29.60
CA LEU A 42 -11.62 0.86 28.73
C LEU A 42 -11.53 -0.42 27.87
N GLY A 43 -12.09 -1.55 28.32
CA GLY A 43 -12.07 -2.83 27.59
C GLY A 43 -12.41 -2.74 26.10
N PRO A 44 -13.48 -2.04 25.67
CA PRO A 44 -13.83 -1.93 24.25
C PRO A 44 -12.72 -1.36 23.35
N GLN A 45 -11.90 -0.43 23.85
CA GLN A 45 -10.79 0.14 23.10
C GLN A 45 -9.72 -0.93 22.83
N ALA A 46 -9.28 -1.65 23.87
CA ALA A 46 -8.27 -2.69 23.75
C ALA A 46 -8.72 -3.82 22.81
N TRP A 47 -9.98 -4.29 22.95
CA TRP A 47 -10.54 -5.32 22.07
C TRP A 47 -10.61 -4.88 20.61
N THR A 48 -10.97 -3.62 20.36
CA THR A 48 -11.02 -3.07 18.99
C THR A 48 -9.63 -3.08 18.35
N ILE A 49 -8.62 -2.63 19.10
CA ILE A 49 -7.23 -2.61 18.62
C ILE A 49 -6.72 -4.04 18.35
N TRP A 50 -6.96 -4.98 19.26
CA TRP A 50 -6.58 -6.39 19.07
C TRP A 50 -7.28 -7.02 17.86
N ALA A 51 -8.58 -6.78 17.69
CA ALA A 51 -9.34 -7.33 16.57
C ALA A 51 -8.80 -6.82 15.23
N VAL A 52 -8.51 -5.51 15.14
CA VAL A 52 -7.95 -4.90 13.93
C VAL A 52 -6.54 -5.45 13.65
N ALA A 53 -5.68 -5.53 14.67
CA ALA A 53 -4.33 -6.07 14.54
C ALA A 53 -4.32 -7.54 14.09
N ALA A 54 -5.19 -8.37 14.66
CA ALA A 54 -5.33 -9.78 14.30
C ALA A 54 -5.86 -9.95 12.88
N LEU A 55 -6.87 -9.15 12.49
CA LEU A 55 -7.42 -9.18 11.13
C LEU A 55 -6.37 -8.79 10.09
N LEU A 56 -5.63 -7.69 10.32
CA LEU A 56 -4.54 -7.27 9.45
C LEU A 56 -3.45 -8.34 9.36
N GLY A 57 -3.02 -8.88 10.50
CA GLY A 57 -2.04 -9.97 10.55
C GLY A 57 -2.45 -11.19 9.74
N LEU A 58 -3.73 -11.60 9.85
CA LEU A 58 -4.28 -12.72 9.09
C LEU A 58 -4.29 -12.45 7.59
N ILE A 59 -4.73 -11.25 7.17
CA ILE A 59 -4.73 -10.86 5.76
C ILE A 59 -3.30 -10.86 5.21
N GLY A 60 -2.33 -10.31 5.95
CA GLY A 60 -0.92 -10.27 5.55
C GLY A 60 -0.31 -11.66 5.45
N PHE A 61 -0.60 -12.54 6.41
CA PHE A 61 -0.15 -13.93 6.40
C PHE A 61 -0.69 -14.69 5.18
N LEU A 62 -1.99 -14.54 4.87
CA LEU A 62 -2.60 -15.15 3.69
C LEU A 62 -2.04 -14.55 2.39
N ALA A 63 -1.84 -13.24 2.34
CA ALA A 63 -1.32 -12.54 1.17
C ALA A 63 0.07 -13.05 0.77
N HIS A 64 0.98 -13.13 1.73
CA HIS A 64 2.35 -13.61 1.51
C HIS A 64 2.46 -15.13 1.44
N GLY A 65 1.65 -15.87 2.19
CA GLY A 65 1.65 -17.33 2.18
C GLY A 65 1.13 -17.92 0.86
N VAL A 66 0.09 -17.33 0.29
CA VAL A 66 -0.47 -17.75 -1.01
C VAL A 66 0.31 -17.13 -2.19
N GLY A 67 1.01 -16.02 -1.96
CA GLY A 67 1.69 -15.27 -3.03
C GLY A 67 0.71 -14.56 -3.98
N SER A 68 -0.46 -14.16 -3.46
CA SER A 68 -1.52 -13.53 -4.26
C SER A 68 -1.34 -12.01 -4.32
N THR A 69 -1.13 -11.46 -5.52
CA THR A 69 -1.02 -10.02 -5.75
C THR A 69 -2.26 -9.26 -5.29
N ILE A 70 -3.45 -9.83 -5.46
CA ILE A 70 -4.72 -9.20 -5.04
C ILE A 70 -4.79 -9.12 -3.52
N LEU A 71 -4.42 -10.19 -2.82
CA LEU A 71 -4.40 -10.19 -1.36
C LEU A 71 -3.34 -9.23 -0.81
N ILE A 72 -2.17 -9.11 -1.46
CA ILE A 72 -1.15 -8.12 -1.08
C ILE A 72 -1.68 -6.70 -1.26
N LEU A 73 -2.39 -6.41 -2.35
CA LEU A 73 -3.02 -5.11 -2.54
C LEU A 73 -4.09 -4.82 -1.48
N ILE A 74 -4.93 -5.81 -1.16
CA ILE A 74 -5.93 -5.69 -0.08
C ILE A 74 -5.22 -5.44 1.25
N HIS A 75 -4.16 -6.18 1.56
CA HIS A 75 -3.37 -5.99 2.78
C HIS A 75 -2.77 -4.58 2.85
N LEU A 76 -2.17 -4.10 1.77
CA LEU A 76 -1.60 -2.75 1.71
C LEU A 76 -2.65 -1.66 1.97
N VAL A 77 -3.78 -1.73 1.26
CA VAL A 77 -4.86 -0.72 1.37
C VAL A 77 -5.54 -0.80 2.73
N SER A 78 -5.92 -1.99 3.16
CA SER A 78 -6.54 -2.19 4.48
C SER A 78 -5.58 -1.85 5.61
N GLY A 79 -4.29 -2.18 5.49
CA GLY A 79 -3.24 -1.81 6.42
C GLY A 79 -3.15 -0.30 6.64
N ALA A 80 -3.09 0.48 5.55
CA ALA A 80 -3.08 1.94 5.63
C ALA A 80 -4.38 2.50 6.21
N LEU A 81 -5.55 2.03 5.76
CA LEU A 81 -6.85 2.52 6.24
C LEU A 81 -7.10 2.19 7.70
N PHE A 82 -6.87 0.95 8.11
CA PHE A 82 -7.12 0.51 9.49
C PHE A 82 -6.12 1.11 10.47
N THR A 83 -4.85 1.27 10.11
CA THR A 83 -3.90 1.97 11.00
C THR A 83 -4.27 3.45 11.17
N ALA A 84 -4.67 4.13 10.10
CA ALA A 84 -5.19 5.50 10.19
C ALA A 84 -6.47 5.59 11.02
N ALA A 85 -7.40 4.64 10.86
CA ALA A 85 -8.64 4.58 11.63
C ALA A 85 -8.36 4.31 13.12
N VAL A 86 -7.44 3.39 13.45
CA VAL A 86 -7.02 3.12 14.84
C VAL A 86 -6.34 4.33 15.46
N ALA A 87 -5.54 5.09 14.69
CA ALA A 87 -4.97 6.35 15.16
C ALA A 87 -6.05 7.38 15.49
N ALA A 88 -6.96 7.66 14.55
CA ALA A 88 -8.06 8.59 14.78
C ALA A 88 -8.95 8.14 15.96
N TYR A 89 -9.26 6.84 16.06
CA TYR A 89 -10.04 6.28 17.15
C TYR A 89 -9.34 6.41 18.50
N SER A 90 -8.04 6.12 18.58
CA SER A 90 -7.27 6.24 19.84
C SER A 90 -7.21 7.69 20.32
N THR A 91 -6.96 8.64 19.42
CA THR A 91 -6.97 10.07 19.75
C THR A 91 -8.36 10.56 20.15
N ALA A 92 -9.42 10.15 19.44
CA ALA A 92 -10.79 10.53 19.79
C ALA A 92 -11.20 9.96 21.16
N TRP A 93 -10.83 8.71 21.43
CA TRP A 93 -11.10 8.07 22.70
C TRP A 93 -10.37 8.76 23.86
N TRP A 94 -9.11 9.16 23.64
CA TRP A 94 -8.37 9.99 24.59
C TRP A 94 -9.14 11.28 24.95
N PHE A 95 -9.60 12.04 23.96
CA PHE A 95 -10.39 13.26 24.21
C PHE A 95 -11.70 12.99 24.97
N ILE A 96 -12.36 11.86 24.71
CA ILE A 96 -13.57 11.48 25.44
C ILE A 96 -13.25 11.21 26.91
N LEU A 97 -12.17 10.48 27.20
CA LEU A 97 -11.73 10.21 28.57
C LEU A 97 -11.33 11.50 29.30
N GLU A 98 -10.56 12.37 28.64
CA GLU A 98 -10.15 13.66 29.19
C GLU A 98 -11.37 14.54 29.50
N LEU A 99 -12.33 14.66 28.58
CA LEU A 99 -13.56 15.42 28.80
C LEU A 99 -14.41 14.82 29.92
N GLN A 100 -14.51 13.49 30.00
CA GLN A 100 -15.20 12.82 31.10
C GLN A 100 -14.55 13.14 32.44
N CYS A 101 -13.21 13.12 32.53
CA CYS A 101 -12.50 13.51 33.75
C CYS A 101 -12.74 15.00 34.10
N ILE A 102 -12.72 15.92 33.13
CA ILE A 102 -13.01 17.34 33.35
C ILE A 102 -14.45 17.53 33.85
N ILE A 103 -15.45 16.97 33.15
CA ILE A 103 -16.86 17.06 33.53
C ILE A 103 -17.08 16.46 34.92
N ALA A 104 -16.40 15.37 35.23
CA ALA A 104 -16.57 14.69 36.49
C ALA A 104 -15.92 15.46 37.66
N GLN A 105 -14.74 16.05 37.47
CA GLN A 105 -14.16 17.04 38.39
C GLN A 105 -15.04 18.29 38.55
N GLN A 106 -15.76 18.70 37.50
CA GLN A 106 -16.74 19.78 37.60
C GLN A 106 -18.03 19.34 38.31
N SER A 107 -18.48 18.10 38.14
CA SER A 107 -19.65 17.55 38.83
C SER A 107 -19.41 17.36 40.33
N TYR A 108 -18.14 17.40 40.73
CA TYR A 108 -17.72 17.53 42.13
C TYR A 108 -18.15 18.88 42.75
N GLN A 109 -18.40 19.92 41.93
CA GLN A 109 -19.01 21.19 42.37
C GLN A 109 -20.48 20.95 42.76
N GLY A 110 -20.71 20.35 43.93
CA GLY A 110 -22.04 20.02 44.43
C GLY A 110 -22.07 18.95 45.51
N CYS A 111 -20.99 18.18 45.70
CA CYS A 111 -20.84 17.34 46.88
C CYS A 111 -20.70 18.21 48.14
N ASP A 112 -21.44 17.88 49.19
CA ASP A 112 -21.27 18.55 50.49
C ASP A 112 -19.90 18.12 51.06
N PRO A 113 -18.90 19.04 51.12
CA PRO A 113 -17.56 18.70 51.58
C PRO A 113 -17.51 18.34 53.06
N VAL A 114 -18.56 18.67 53.82
CA VAL A 114 -18.71 18.29 55.24
C VAL A 114 -19.22 16.85 55.35
N ALA A 115 -20.15 16.47 54.48
CA ALA A 115 -20.77 15.15 54.48
C ALA A 115 -19.90 14.09 53.78
N CYS A 116 -19.09 14.49 52.78
CA CYS A 116 -18.17 13.62 52.07
C CYS A 116 -16.75 14.21 51.92
N PRO A 117 -15.94 14.25 53.00
CA PRO A 117 -14.64 14.93 53.00
C PRO A 117 -13.59 14.27 52.12
N CYS A 118 -13.63 12.94 51.94
CA CYS A 118 -12.70 12.26 51.04
C CYS A 118 -12.92 12.74 49.59
N ALA A 119 -14.15 13.08 49.22
CA ALA A 119 -14.43 13.50 47.85
C ALA A 119 -13.90 14.93 47.64
N ALA A 120 -13.86 15.76 48.70
CA ALA A 120 -13.35 17.14 48.64
C ALA A 120 -11.85 17.22 48.39
N THR A 121 -11.16 16.11 48.63
CA THR A 121 -9.73 15.94 48.43
C THR A 121 -9.43 14.97 47.30
N ASP A 122 -10.43 14.62 46.50
CA ASP A 122 -10.46 13.57 45.45
C ASP A 122 -10.12 12.14 45.95
N SER A 123 -9.68 11.97 47.20
CA SER A 123 -9.17 10.74 47.80
C SER A 123 -10.16 9.59 48.06
N CYS A 124 -11.44 9.69 47.63
CA CYS A 124 -12.39 8.60 47.85
C CYS A 124 -12.14 7.45 46.86
N SER A 125 -11.98 6.23 47.38
CA SER A 125 -12.09 5.02 46.56
C SER A 125 -13.55 4.71 46.20
N ALA A 126 -13.75 3.81 45.23
CA ALA A 126 -15.09 3.30 44.92
C ALA A 126 -15.77 2.62 46.12
N GLY A 127 -14.98 2.05 47.05
CA GLY A 127 -15.48 1.49 48.30
C GLY A 127 -16.00 2.57 49.25
N ASP A 128 -15.33 3.72 49.32
CA ASP A 128 -15.70 4.83 50.21
C ASP A 128 -17.00 5.50 49.76
N LEU A 129 -17.20 5.66 48.45
CA LEU A 129 -18.44 6.18 47.87
C LEU A 129 -19.63 5.23 48.08
N ALA A 130 -19.40 3.92 48.04
CA ALA A 130 -20.44 2.91 48.23
C ALA A 130 -20.78 2.67 49.71
N ALA A 131 -19.80 2.78 50.61
CA ALA A 131 -19.97 2.52 52.03
C ALA A 131 -20.53 3.72 52.79
N ASN A 132 -20.27 4.94 52.32
CA ASN A 132 -20.66 6.15 53.02
C ASN A 132 -21.92 6.75 52.39
N GLY A 133 -23.09 6.56 53.03
CA GLY A 133 -24.39 7.02 52.51
C GLY A 133 -24.45 8.53 52.26
N ALA A 134 -23.63 9.32 52.95
CA ALA A 134 -23.45 10.76 52.73
C ALA A 134 -22.72 11.09 51.41
N CYS A 135 -21.92 10.16 50.90
CA CYS A 135 -21.22 10.23 49.61
C CYS A 135 -22.02 9.59 48.46
N ALA A 136 -23.18 8.97 48.72
CA ALA A 136 -23.92 8.23 47.70
C ALA A 136 -24.46 9.10 46.55
N ALA A 137 -24.65 10.41 46.79
CA ALA A 137 -25.01 11.38 45.77
C ALA A 137 -23.79 11.91 44.97
N CYS A 138 -22.57 11.67 45.46
CA CYS A 138 -21.34 12.04 44.77
C CYS A 138 -21.04 11.07 43.64
N LYS A 139 -20.96 11.59 42.42
CA LYS A 139 -20.47 10.85 41.24
C LYS A 139 -19.04 11.30 40.92
N ALA A 140 -18.12 11.08 41.85
CA ALA A 140 -16.71 11.16 41.49
C ALA A 140 -16.38 9.95 40.58
N PRO A 141 -15.69 10.14 39.45
CA PRO A 141 -15.13 9.01 38.72
C PRO A 141 -14.08 8.36 39.63
N ARG A 142 -13.68 7.12 39.36
CA ARG A 142 -12.57 6.51 40.11
C ARG A 142 -11.34 7.41 39.94
N GLU A 143 -10.87 8.06 41.00
CA GLU A 143 -9.68 8.93 41.03
C GLU A 143 -8.51 8.24 40.31
N GLU A 144 -8.37 6.93 40.54
CA GLU A 144 -7.43 6.02 39.89
C GLU A 144 -7.39 6.13 38.34
N VAL A 145 -8.52 6.39 37.69
CA VAL A 145 -8.62 6.51 36.23
C VAL A 145 -8.22 7.90 35.77
N CYS A 146 -8.70 8.95 36.44
CA CYS A 146 -8.39 10.32 36.06
C CYS A 146 -6.94 10.71 36.41
N ASP A 147 -6.38 10.18 37.50
CA ASP A 147 -4.96 10.30 37.81
C ASP A 147 -4.09 9.62 36.76
N SER A 148 -4.45 8.40 36.36
CA SER A 148 -3.74 7.67 35.31
C SER A 148 -3.78 8.42 33.98
N VAL A 149 -4.94 8.97 33.62
CA VAL A 149 -5.16 9.82 32.43
C VAL A 149 -4.36 11.13 32.54
N ASN A 150 -4.21 11.71 33.73
CA ASN A 150 -3.48 12.97 33.93
C ASN A 150 -1.95 12.81 33.93
N GLN A 151 -1.42 11.60 34.12
CA GLN A 151 0.01 11.33 34.00
C GLN A 151 0.51 11.54 32.57
N SER A 152 1.57 12.34 32.40
CA SER A 152 2.11 12.71 31.08
C SER A 152 2.49 11.51 30.22
N TYR A 153 2.95 10.41 30.84
CA TYR A 153 3.29 9.18 30.13
C TYR A 153 2.06 8.53 29.50
N THR A 154 0.96 8.40 30.25
CA THR A 154 -0.29 7.80 29.78
C THR A 154 -0.97 8.65 28.71
N ARG A 155 -0.91 9.98 28.85
CA ARG A 155 -1.37 10.91 27.81
C ARG A 155 -0.66 10.67 26.49
N PHE A 156 0.66 10.52 26.56
CA PHE A 156 1.46 10.27 25.37
C PHE A 156 1.15 8.90 24.76
N THR A 157 1.10 7.83 25.57
CA THR A 157 0.80 6.50 25.02
C THR A 157 -0.59 6.47 24.39
N LEU A 158 -1.66 6.87 25.10
CA LEU A 158 -3.02 6.83 24.56
C LEU A 158 -3.22 7.71 23.32
N ALA A 159 -2.64 8.92 23.29
CA ALA A 159 -2.78 9.83 22.15
C ALA A 159 -2.00 9.34 20.91
N PHE A 160 -0.88 8.64 21.10
CA PHE A 160 0.03 8.24 20.03
C PHE A 160 0.04 6.72 19.72
N THR A 161 -0.73 5.87 20.42
CA THR A 161 -0.77 4.41 20.18
C THR A 161 -1.00 4.08 18.70
N GLY A 162 -1.94 4.74 18.02
CA GLY A 162 -2.15 4.48 16.61
C GLY A 162 -1.05 5.02 15.68
N LEU A 163 -0.34 6.08 16.06
CA LEU A 163 0.85 6.53 15.32
C LEU A 163 2.00 5.54 15.49
N ILE A 164 2.19 5.00 16.70
CA ILE A 164 3.16 3.94 16.98
C ILE A 164 2.83 2.68 16.16
N MET A 165 1.55 2.29 16.09
CA MET A 165 1.10 1.19 15.23
C MET A 165 1.42 1.42 13.76
N LEU A 166 1.23 2.64 13.26
CA LEU A 166 1.57 3.00 11.88
C LEU A 166 3.07 2.86 11.62
N VAL A 167 3.93 3.31 12.55
CA VAL A 167 5.38 3.14 12.46
C VAL A 167 5.78 1.67 12.38
N PHE A 168 5.17 0.81 13.20
CA PHE A 168 5.43 -0.64 13.15
C PHE A 168 4.84 -1.33 11.91
N ALA A 169 3.78 -0.78 11.31
CA ALA A 169 3.20 -1.29 10.08
C ALA A 169 4.02 -0.91 8.83
N LEU A 170 4.75 0.21 8.87
CA LEU A 170 5.44 0.77 7.71
C LEU A 170 6.38 -0.22 6.99
N PRO A 171 7.23 -1.02 7.68
CA PRO A 171 8.12 -1.97 7.01
C PRO A 171 7.37 -3.01 6.17
N VAL A 172 6.23 -3.50 6.65
CA VAL A 172 5.41 -4.48 5.93
C VAL A 172 4.74 -3.83 4.72
N LEU A 173 4.20 -2.63 4.89
CA LEU A 173 3.59 -1.89 3.77
C LEU A 173 4.62 -1.56 2.68
N CYS A 174 5.85 -1.22 3.05
CA CYS A 174 6.94 -1.02 2.09
C CYS A 174 7.28 -2.30 1.31
N ILE A 175 7.30 -3.47 1.98
CA ILE A 175 7.51 -4.75 1.31
C ILE A 175 6.35 -5.09 0.37
N ASP A 176 5.11 -4.82 0.76
CA ASP A 176 3.94 -5.02 -0.10
C ASP A 176 4.05 -4.18 -1.38
N VAL A 177 4.35 -2.88 -1.24
CA VAL A 177 4.59 -1.99 -2.38
C VAL A 177 5.70 -2.53 -3.27
N TYR A 178 6.83 -2.97 -2.68
CA TYR A 178 7.95 -3.50 -3.43
C TYR A 178 7.58 -4.77 -4.22
N VAL A 179 6.84 -5.70 -3.61
CA VAL A 179 6.36 -6.92 -4.29
C VAL A 179 5.40 -6.57 -5.43
N LEU A 180 4.48 -5.62 -5.22
CA LEU A 180 3.56 -5.15 -6.25
C LEU A 180 4.30 -4.49 -7.43
N MET A 181 5.28 -3.62 -7.14
CA MET A 181 6.11 -2.95 -8.14
C MET A 181 6.93 -3.96 -8.95
N LEU A 182 7.56 -4.93 -8.30
CA LEU A 182 8.32 -5.98 -8.98
C LEU A 182 7.41 -6.82 -9.89
N GLY A 183 6.20 -7.15 -9.43
CA GLY A 183 5.20 -7.85 -10.23
C GLY A 183 4.68 -7.03 -11.42
N ALA A 184 4.52 -5.71 -11.26
CA ALA A 184 4.14 -4.79 -12.33
C ALA A 184 5.27 -4.65 -13.38
N ALA A 185 6.51 -4.40 -12.94
CA ALA A 185 7.67 -4.27 -13.81
C ALA A 185 7.91 -5.53 -14.66
N ARG A 186 7.75 -6.72 -14.06
CA ARG A 186 7.85 -8.00 -14.79
C ARG A 186 6.77 -8.19 -15.82
N ARG A 187 5.52 -7.82 -15.49
CA ARG A 187 4.42 -7.85 -16.47
C ARG A 187 4.69 -6.89 -17.62
N ALA A 188 5.17 -5.68 -17.35
CA ALA A 188 5.55 -4.72 -18.37
C ALA A 188 6.69 -5.25 -19.26
N ALA A 189 7.77 -5.79 -18.66
CA ALA A 189 8.89 -6.38 -19.40
C ALA A 189 8.49 -7.59 -20.25
N ARG A 190 7.58 -8.44 -19.73
CA ARG A 190 7.02 -9.57 -20.49
C ARG A 190 6.19 -9.08 -21.67
N ASN A 191 5.35 -8.07 -21.46
CA ASN A 191 4.50 -7.50 -22.51
C ASN A 191 5.33 -6.80 -23.59
N SER A 192 6.36 -6.04 -23.21
CA SER A 192 7.28 -5.39 -24.17
C SER A 192 8.05 -6.42 -24.98
N ARG A 193 8.54 -7.50 -24.37
CA ARG A 193 9.16 -8.61 -25.08
C ARG A 193 8.20 -9.28 -26.06
N LEU A 194 6.94 -9.50 -25.67
CA LEU A 194 5.95 -10.10 -26.55
C LEU A 194 5.60 -9.18 -27.73
N ALA A 195 5.53 -7.86 -27.51
CA ALA A 195 5.38 -6.88 -28.57
C ALA A 195 6.56 -6.90 -29.55
N ALA A 196 7.80 -6.94 -29.04
CA ALA A 196 9.00 -7.03 -29.87
C ALA A 196 9.04 -8.33 -30.69
N ILE A 197 8.71 -9.47 -30.08
CA ILE A 197 8.61 -10.76 -30.76
C ILE A 197 7.54 -10.69 -31.87
N ARG A 198 6.37 -10.09 -31.58
CA ARG A 198 5.29 -9.94 -32.56
C ARG A 198 5.75 -9.13 -33.77
N VAL A 199 6.35 -7.96 -33.56
CA VAL A 199 6.91 -7.13 -34.65
C VAL A 199 7.97 -7.90 -35.44
N GLY A 200 8.85 -8.63 -34.75
CA GLY A 200 9.85 -9.48 -35.37
C GLY A 200 9.23 -10.54 -36.29
N VAL A 201 8.20 -11.26 -35.81
CA VAL A 201 7.50 -12.28 -36.60
C VAL A 201 6.72 -11.67 -37.76
N GLU A 202 6.07 -10.51 -37.58
CA GLU A 202 5.39 -9.79 -38.66
C GLU A 202 6.38 -9.38 -39.76
N GLN A 203 7.57 -8.90 -39.38
CA GLN A 203 8.63 -8.55 -40.33
C GLN A 203 9.16 -9.79 -41.08
N GLN A 204 9.41 -10.90 -40.39
CA GLN A 204 9.79 -12.15 -41.07
C GLN A 204 8.70 -12.62 -42.02
N ASN A 205 7.44 -12.53 -41.61
CA ASN A 205 6.32 -12.92 -42.46
C ASN A 205 6.22 -12.08 -43.74
N ARG A 206 6.54 -10.78 -43.68
CA ARG A 206 6.61 -9.91 -44.88
C ARG A 206 7.69 -10.39 -45.85
N LEU A 207 8.90 -10.65 -45.35
CA LEU A 207 10.02 -11.17 -46.17
C LEU A 207 9.66 -12.50 -46.83
N ILE A 208 9.13 -13.44 -46.05
CA ILE A 208 8.72 -14.77 -46.53
C ILE A 208 7.62 -14.64 -47.60
N SER A 209 6.65 -13.75 -47.39
CA SER A 209 5.57 -13.53 -48.36
C SER A 209 6.08 -12.88 -49.66
N ALA A 210 7.12 -12.06 -49.59
CA ALA A 210 7.64 -11.29 -50.72
C ALA A 210 8.50 -12.10 -51.68
N GLY A 211 9.15 -13.18 -51.24
CA GLY A 211 10.26 -13.71 -52.04
C GLY A 211 11.44 -14.15 -51.19
N ASP A 212 11.65 -13.45 -50.09
CA ASP A 212 12.95 -13.34 -49.47
C ASP A 212 13.19 -14.42 -48.41
N LYS A 213 14.48 -14.58 -48.08
CA LYS A 213 14.91 -15.45 -46.97
C LYS A 213 14.70 -14.72 -45.64
N PRO A 214 14.25 -15.43 -44.58
CA PRO A 214 14.21 -14.86 -43.23
C PRO A 214 15.58 -14.32 -42.81
N THR A 215 15.59 -13.19 -42.09
CA THR A 215 16.83 -12.60 -41.56
C THR A 215 17.25 -13.20 -40.22
N VAL A 216 16.34 -13.90 -39.54
CA VAL A 216 16.61 -14.59 -38.27
C VAL A 216 16.84 -16.08 -38.48
N THR A 217 17.57 -16.72 -37.56
CA THR A 217 17.79 -18.16 -37.63
C THR A 217 16.46 -18.94 -37.48
N PRO A 218 16.36 -20.14 -38.07
CA PRO A 218 15.16 -20.98 -37.92
C PRO A 218 14.81 -21.30 -36.47
N GLY A 219 15.83 -21.49 -35.60
CA GLY A 219 15.62 -21.72 -34.17
C GLY A 219 14.96 -20.53 -33.48
N THR A 220 15.49 -19.32 -33.70
CA THR A 220 14.89 -18.08 -33.16
C THR A 220 13.46 -17.87 -33.64
N LEU A 221 13.19 -18.09 -34.93
CA LEU A 221 11.83 -17.95 -35.48
C LEU A 221 10.86 -18.97 -34.89
N THR A 222 11.33 -20.21 -34.70
CA THR A 222 10.57 -21.27 -34.01
C THR A 222 10.20 -20.85 -32.59
N ASP A 223 11.17 -20.34 -31.83
CA ASP A 223 10.96 -19.89 -30.44
C ASP A 223 9.97 -18.73 -30.37
N TRP A 224 10.10 -17.77 -31.27
CA TRP A 224 9.20 -16.61 -31.38
C TRP A 224 7.76 -17.03 -31.69
N VAL A 225 7.56 -17.82 -32.76
CA VAL A 225 6.24 -18.33 -33.15
C VAL A 225 5.62 -19.17 -32.02
N THR A 226 6.40 -20.06 -31.39
CA THR A 226 5.93 -20.88 -30.27
C THR A 226 5.51 -20.01 -29.08
N THR A 227 6.29 -18.96 -28.78
CA THR A 227 5.98 -18.01 -27.70
C THR A 227 4.66 -17.27 -27.96
N LEU A 228 4.44 -16.78 -29.19
CA LEU A 228 3.21 -16.08 -29.56
C LEU A 228 1.98 -17.02 -29.54
N LEU A 229 2.11 -18.25 -30.03
CA LEU A 229 1.03 -19.24 -29.99
C LEU A 229 0.60 -19.57 -28.54
N ALA A 230 1.55 -19.57 -27.61
CA ALA A 230 1.29 -19.82 -26.20
C ALA A 230 0.70 -18.63 -25.44
N HIS A 231 0.74 -17.40 -25.98
CA HIS A 231 0.34 -16.18 -25.26
C HIS A 231 -1.17 -16.11 -24.95
N GLY A 232 -2.01 -16.86 -25.66
CA GLY A 232 -3.45 -16.92 -25.39
C GLY A 232 -4.28 -15.92 -26.20
N ASP A 233 -3.75 -14.72 -26.44
CA ASP A 233 -4.37 -13.67 -27.25
C ASP A 233 -4.58 -14.08 -28.72
N ALA A 234 -5.77 -13.80 -29.25
CA ALA A 234 -6.17 -14.20 -30.60
C ALA A 234 -5.40 -13.46 -31.70
N ALA A 235 -5.16 -12.15 -31.53
CA ALA A 235 -4.41 -11.36 -32.51
C ALA A 235 -2.95 -11.83 -32.58
N THR A 236 -2.34 -12.09 -31.43
CA THR A 236 -0.98 -12.62 -31.33
C THR A 236 -0.86 -14.03 -31.93
N LYS A 237 -1.83 -14.91 -31.65
CA LYS A 237 -1.90 -16.24 -32.27
C LYS A 237 -2.06 -16.17 -33.78
N PHE A 238 -2.89 -15.25 -34.28
CA PHE A 238 -3.10 -15.06 -35.72
C PHE A 238 -1.80 -14.71 -36.45
N VAL A 239 -1.00 -13.78 -35.91
CA VAL A 239 0.32 -13.43 -36.47
C VAL A 239 1.23 -14.65 -36.54
N ALA A 240 1.26 -15.45 -35.48
CA ALA A 240 2.09 -16.65 -35.40
C ALA A 240 1.65 -17.73 -36.40
N GLU A 241 0.35 -17.99 -36.51
CA GLU A 241 -0.20 -18.94 -37.49
C GLU A 241 0.00 -18.48 -38.94
N LYS A 242 -0.13 -17.17 -39.20
CA LYS A 242 0.15 -16.59 -40.52
C LYS A 242 1.60 -16.83 -40.94
N CYS A 243 2.56 -16.57 -40.04
CA CYS A 243 3.97 -16.86 -40.29
C CYS A 243 4.22 -18.35 -40.52
N ARG A 244 3.60 -19.22 -39.70
CA ARG A 244 3.71 -20.68 -39.86
C ARG A 244 3.17 -21.17 -41.20
N ALA A 245 2.03 -20.63 -41.65
CA ALA A 245 1.44 -20.96 -42.95
C ALA A 245 2.32 -20.49 -44.10
N ALA A 246 2.88 -19.27 -44.03
CA ALA A 246 3.79 -18.74 -45.04
C ALA A 246 5.08 -19.57 -45.18
N LEU A 247 5.63 -20.06 -44.06
CA LEU A 247 6.80 -20.96 -44.08
C LEU A 247 6.47 -22.33 -44.70
N ARG A 248 5.33 -22.93 -44.32
CA ARG A 248 4.88 -24.21 -44.89
C ARG A 248 4.66 -24.13 -46.39
N ALA A 249 4.07 -23.03 -46.87
CA ALA A 249 3.88 -22.80 -48.31
C ALA A 249 5.20 -22.76 -49.10
N ARG A 250 6.33 -22.51 -48.41
CA ARG A 250 7.69 -22.51 -48.97
C ARG A 250 8.48 -23.79 -48.69
N GLY A 251 7.84 -24.83 -48.19
CA GLY A 251 8.49 -26.10 -47.85
C GLY A 251 9.31 -26.08 -46.57
N TYR A 252 9.17 -25.05 -45.73
CA TYR A 252 9.80 -25.00 -44.41
C TYR A 252 8.80 -25.43 -43.33
N GLU A 253 9.13 -26.49 -42.58
CA GLU A 253 8.37 -26.87 -41.39
C GLU A 253 9.08 -26.39 -40.13
N LEU A 254 8.37 -25.56 -39.33
CA LEU A 254 8.83 -25.22 -37.98
C LEU A 254 8.48 -26.36 -37.02
N PRO A 255 9.44 -26.87 -36.23
CA PRO A 255 9.16 -27.86 -35.19
C PRO A 255 8.49 -27.18 -34.00
N VAL A 256 7.21 -26.81 -34.15
CA VAL A 256 6.39 -26.24 -33.09
C VAL A 256 5.96 -27.38 -32.17
N LYS A 257 6.65 -27.56 -31.04
CA LYS A 257 6.16 -28.47 -29.99
C LYS A 257 4.84 -27.92 -29.48
N GLY A 258 3.79 -28.76 -29.46
CA GLY A 258 2.47 -28.39 -28.95
C GLY A 258 2.59 -27.71 -27.59
N ALA A 259 1.77 -26.68 -27.38
CA ALA A 259 1.83 -25.68 -26.30
C ALA A 259 1.69 -26.21 -24.84
N GLY A 260 1.93 -27.50 -24.59
CA GLY A 260 1.74 -28.16 -23.31
C GLY A 260 2.88 -28.01 -22.29
N LYS A 261 4.06 -27.47 -22.67
CA LYS A 261 5.17 -27.24 -21.72
C LYS A 261 5.30 -25.76 -21.39
N LYS A 262 5.00 -25.40 -20.14
CA LYS A 262 5.29 -24.07 -19.56
C LYS A 262 6.78 -23.76 -19.81
N LEU A 263 7.08 -22.70 -20.57
CA LEU A 263 8.47 -22.28 -20.76
C LEU A 263 9.08 -21.93 -19.38
N PRO A 264 10.25 -22.47 -19.04
CA PRO A 264 10.97 -22.05 -17.84
C PRO A 264 11.45 -20.59 -18.02
N LEU A 265 11.07 -19.71 -17.09
CA LEU A 265 11.49 -18.30 -17.05
C LEU A 265 13.01 -18.12 -16.79
N THR A 266 13.80 -19.19 -16.67
CA THR A 266 15.20 -19.13 -16.22
C THR A 266 16.19 -18.64 -17.29
N ASN A 267 15.78 -18.47 -18.55
CA ASN A 267 16.65 -18.00 -19.64
C ASN A 267 16.51 -16.50 -19.97
N GLU A 268 15.90 -15.71 -19.08
CA GLU A 268 15.65 -14.27 -19.28
C GLU A 268 16.91 -13.42 -19.54
N ALA A 269 18.09 -13.84 -19.09
CA ALA A 269 19.32 -13.05 -19.22
C ALA A 269 20.00 -13.10 -20.60
N ARG A 270 19.71 -14.08 -21.48
CA ARG A 270 20.46 -14.27 -22.74
C ARG A 270 19.87 -13.61 -23.98
N ILE A 271 18.59 -13.26 -23.99
CA ILE A 271 17.89 -12.84 -25.22
C ILE A 271 17.94 -11.31 -25.43
N ILE A 272 18.27 -10.54 -24.39
CA ILE A 272 18.37 -9.06 -24.48
C ILE A 272 19.55 -8.61 -25.36
N GLN A 273 20.56 -9.47 -25.59
CA GLN A 273 21.75 -9.10 -26.38
C GLN A 273 21.55 -9.02 -27.90
N TYR A 274 20.42 -9.47 -28.47
CA TYR A 274 20.23 -9.56 -29.93
C TYR A 274 19.18 -8.60 -30.50
N ILE A 275 18.63 -7.69 -29.69
CA ILE A 275 17.81 -6.60 -30.21
C ILE A 275 18.76 -5.40 -30.37
N PRO A 276 19.05 -4.93 -31.60
CA PRO A 276 19.77 -3.67 -31.75
C PRO A 276 18.89 -2.59 -31.12
N LEU A 277 19.31 -2.07 -29.95
CA LEU A 277 18.75 -0.87 -29.34
C LEU A 277 19.13 0.34 -30.21
N GLY A 278 18.54 0.43 -31.40
CA GLY A 278 18.71 1.53 -32.36
C GLY A 278 17.65 2.62 -32.24
N SER A 279 16.61 2.42 -31.41
CA SER A 279 15.57 3.41 -31.17
C SER A 279 15.30 3.50 -29.68
N SER A 280 15.67 4.65 -29.11
CA SER A 280 15.42 5.01 -27.72
C SER A 280 13.96 4.77 -27.34
N ILE A 281 13.72 4.04 -26.26
CA ILE A 281 12.38 3.84 -25.69
C ILE A 281 11.75 5.20 -25.31
N ALA A 282 12.55 6.27 -25.14
CA ALA A 282 12.04 7.61 -24.89
C ALA A 282 11.26 8.22 -26.07
N SER A 283 11.49 7.78 -27.32
CA SER A 283 10.75 8.33 -28.48
C SER A 283 9.37 7.67 -28.68
N LEU A 284 9.09 6.54 -28.02
CA LEU A 284 7.79 5.88 -28.08
C LEU A 284 6.76 6.52 -27.15
N ASP A 285 7.20 7.25 -26.12
CA ASP A 285 6.32 7.97 -25.19
C ASP A 285 5.88 9.32 -25.76
N GLU A 286 6.75 10.00 -26.53
CA GLU A 286 6.37 11.23 -27.27
C GLU A 286 5.32 10.94 -28.35
N ASP A 287 5.49 9.89 -29.15
CA ASP A 287 4.53 9.54 -30.22
C ASP A 287 3.16 9.07 -29.68
N LEU A 288 3.09 8.48 -28.48
CA LEU A 288 1.81 8.10 -27.87
C LEU A 288 1.07 9.29 -27.25
N SER A 289 1.79 10.29 -26.75
CA SER A 289 1.20 11.51 -26.21
C SER A 289 0.57 12.39 -27.30
N GLU A 290 1.09 12.34 -28.53
CA GLU A 290 0.54 13.09 -29.67
C GLU A 290 -0.76 12.45 -30.21
N ILE A 291 -0.92 11.12 -30.09
CA ILE A 291 -2.11 10.41 -30.57
C ILE A 291 -3.33 10.59 -29.64
N ILE A 292 -3.11 10.79 -28.33
CA ILE A 292 -4.21 10.92 -27.35
C ILE A 292 -4.87 12.32 -27.38
N VAL A 293 -4.22 13.33 -27.97
CA VAL A 293 -4.80 14.69 -28.09
C VAL A 293 -5.72 14.85 -29.31
N THR A 294 -5.71 13.92 -30.27
CA THR A 294 -6.50 14.02 -31.53
C THR A 294 -7.83 13.25 -31.58
N ALA A 295 -8.30 12.68 -30.46
CA ALA A 295 -9.60 11.99 -30.40
C ALA A 295 -10.62 12.79 -29.58
N GLY A 296 -10.96 14.00 -30.03
CA GLY A 296 -11.88 14.88 -29.30
C GLY A 296 -12.45 16.04 -30.11
N GLY A 297 -13.13 15.75 -31.22
CA GLY A 297 -14.24 16.56 -31.74
C GLY A 297 -13.94 17.88 -32.48
N GLY A 298 -14.58 18.03 -33.65
CA GLY A 298 -15.17 19.31 -34.04
C GLY A 298 -14.45 20.14 -35.11
N HIS A 299 -15.16 20.38 -36.20
CA HIS A 299 -14.88 21.28 -37.32
C HIS A 299 -14.09 22.57 -37.02
N GLY A 300 -13.22 22.94 -37.97
CA GLY A 300 -13.16 24.34 -38.42
C GLY A 300 -11.77 24.92 -38.65
N SER A 301 -11.47 25.12 -39.93
CA SER A 301 -10.66 26.20 -40.48
C SER A 301 -9.12 26.21 -40.28
N SER A 302 -8.46 26.26 -41.43
CA SER A 302 -7.04 26.41 -41.68
C SER A 302 -6.46 27.70 -41.11
N ARG A 303 -5.40 27.60 -40.29
CA ARG A 303 -4.39 28.66 -40.11
C ARG A 303 -3.08 28.09 -39.58
N LYS A 304 -1.99 28.29 -40.33
CA LYS A 304 -0.61 27.98 -39.93
C LYS A 304 -0.21 28.82 -38.71
N PRO A 305 0.49 28.27 -37.69
CA PRO A 305 1.10 29.09 -36.66
C PRO A 305 2.51 29.55 -37.05
N LYS A 306 2.74 30.83 -36.79
CA LYS A 306 3.98 31.58 -36.93
C LYS A 306 4.80 31.33 -35.66
N ARG A 307 6.07 30.94 -35.82
CA ARG A 307 7.03 30.70 -34.74
C ARG A 307 7.27 32.00 -33.96
N GLN A 308 6.95 32.04 -32.68
CA GLN A 308 7.20 33.17 -31.79
C GLN A 308 8.24 32.74 -30.75
N GLN A 309 9.38 33.43 -30.75
CA GLN A 309 10.43 33.31 -29.74
C GLN A 309 9.90 33.88 -28.42
N VAL A 310 10.07 33.13 -27.33
CA VAL A 310 9.88 33.61 -25.96
C VAL A 310 11.23 33.53 -25.25
N THR A 311 11.72 34.68 -24.81
CA THR A 311 12.86 34.87 -23.92
C THR A 311 12.49 34.48 -22.48
N PRO A 312 13.43 33.95 -21.68
CA PRO A 312 13.17 33.64 -20.28
C PRO A 312 13.27 34.90 -19.40
N GLU A 313 12.27 35.11 -18.55
CA GLU A 313 12.24 36.17 -17.55
C GLU A 313 12.58 35.61 -16.15
N GLU A 314 13.31 36.43 -15.42
CA GLU A 314 13.92 36.23 -14.10
C GLU A 314 12.95 35.74 -13.02
N SER A 315 13.37 34.73 -12.26
CA SER A 315 12.75 34.35 -10.99
C SER A 315 13.39 35.14 -9.86
N GLN A 316 12.66 36.09 -9.28
CA GLN A 316 13.03 36.70 -8.00
C GLN A 316 12.48 35.87 -6.83
N VAL A 317 13.42 35.53 -5.96
CA VAL A 317 13.26 34.92 -4.65
C VAL A 317 12.72 35.98 -3.68
N THR A 318 11.59 35.71 -3.02
CA THR A 318 11.23 36.40 -1.78
C THR A 318 11.10 35.40 -0.65
N GLN A 319 11.97 35.62 0.33
CA GLN A 319 12.16 34.92 1.56
C GLN A 319 11.53 35.80 2.64
N GLU A 320 10.42 35.39 3.24
CA GLU A 320 9.91 36.03 4.45
C GLU A 320 9.92 35.05 5.62
N ALA A 321 10.85 35.33 6.52
CA ALA A 321 10.83 34.88 7.89
C ALA A 321 9.77 35.67 8.67
N SER A 322 9.02 35.00 9.53
CA SER A 322 8.40 35.66 10.67
C SER A 322 8.53 34.77 11.91
N THR A 323 8.84 35.46 12.99
CA THR A 323 9.37 35.00 14.27
C THR A 323 8.38 35.41 15.36
N ALA A 324 8.35 34.64 16.45
CA ALA A 324 7.81 35.00 17.77
C ALA A 324 6.26 35.00 17.90
N SER A 325 5.63 34.65 19.03
CA SER A 325 6.05 34.79 20.42
C SER A 325 5.44 33.72 21.33
N TYR A 326 6.23 33.36 22.34
CA TYR A 326 5.79 32.85 23.64
C TYR A 326 4.77 33.78 24.31
N MET A 327 3.73 33.22 24.92
CA MET A 327 3.15 33.75 26.15
C MET A 327 2.87 32.61 27.14
N ILE A 328 3.59 32.69 28.25
CA ILE A 328 3.32 32.03 29.53
C ILE A 328 2.44 33.01 30.33
N ASN A 329 1.43 32.46 31.02
CA ASN A 329 0.63 32.96 32.16
C ASN A 329 -0.81 32.44 31.92
N SER A 330 -1.44 31.65 32.78
CA SER A 330 -1.46 31.63 34.25
C SER A 330 -1.82 30.23 34.73
#